data_AF-A0A929SHX2-F1
#
_entry.id   AF-A0A929SHX2-F1
#
_cell.length_a   1.000
_cell.length_b   1.000
_cell.length_c   1.000
_cell.angle_alpha   90.00
_cell.angle_beta   90.00
_cell.angle_gamma   90.00
#
_symmetry.space_group_name_H-M   'P 1'
#
loop_
_entity.id
_entity.type
_entity.pdbx_description
1 polymer ?
#
loop_
_entity_poly.entity_id
_entity_poly.type
_entity_poly.pdbx_seq_one_letter_code
_entity_poly.pdbx_strand_id
1 'polypeptide(L)'
;MKKGFTLIELVFTIVILAITTMAIPRIVAQTTELNALAIKEELVYNAKALMSRVSQAQWDSAYMQSAECDSDPGCMDRILTVAGELPEDTSTYRPGILDEASKRKINKQAPTPKKQFGKGGLSLGSTGYNDIDDYDGFKTRIKTRDLVGSNSRGDFVLDTNISIAVDYVADPFSPNAYISATSLNGVLSHTASNGIPTNIKMVTIAASDVNDAIARDGKFKGVVLRSYLANIGVG
;
A
#
# COMPACT_ATOMS: atom_id res chain seq x y z
N MET A 1 -54.06 18.31 -46.17
CA MET A 1 -54.42 16.87 -46.10
C MET A 1 -53.82 16.30 -44.82
N LYS A 2 -54.64 15.88 -43.84
CA LYS A 2 -54.14 15.12 -42.68
C LYS A 2 -53.94 13.68 -43.14
N LYS A 3 -52.70 13.18 -43.17
CA LYS A 3 -52.42 11.78 -43.51
C LYS A 3 -52.88 10.89 -42.35
N GLY A 4 -53.82 9.99 -42.61
CA GLY A 4 -54.22 8.96 -41.64
C GLY A 4 -53.10 7.93 -41.51
N PHE A 5 -52.73 7.59 -40.27
CA PHE A 5 -51.75 6.55 -39.98
C PHE A 5 -52.31 5.19 -40.40
N THR A 6 -51.49 4.36 -41.07
CA THR A 6 -51.87 2.97 -41.36
C THR A 6 -51.69 2.10 -40.11
N LEU A 7 -52.49 1.05 -39.95
CA LEU A 7 -52.44 0.18 -38.76
C LEU A 7 -51.07 -0.46 -38.54
N ILE A 8 -50.36 -0.81 -39.62
CA ILE A 8 -49.02 -1.40 -39.53
C ILE A 8 -47.97 -0.39 -39.03
N GLU A 9 -48.09 0.86 -39.45
CA GLU A 9 -47.21 1.95 -39.03
C GLU A 9 -47.42 2.26 -37.53
N LEU A 10 -48.66 2.14 -37.04
CA LEU A 10 -48.97 2.24 -35.61
C LEU A 10 -48.32 1.13 -34.79
N VAL A 11 -48.44 -0.13 -35.22
CA VAL A 11 -47.85 -1.29 -34.51
C VAL A 11 -46.32 -1.17 -34.46
N PHE A 12 -45.68 -0.85 -35.58
CA PHE A 12 -44.22 -0.65 -35.60
C PHE A 12 -43.79 0.47 -34.67
N THR A 13 -44.52 1.59 -34.64
CA THR A 13 -44.19 2.73 -33.77
C THR A 13 -44.26 2.34 -32.30
N ILE A 14 -45.29 1.59 -31.88
CA ILE A 14 -45.43 1.12 -30.49
C ILE A 14 -44.30 0.16 -30.12
N VAL A 15 -43.97 -0.80 -30.99
CA VAL A 15 -42.90 -1.77 -30.72
C VAL A 15 -41.54 -1.07 -30.64
N ILE A 16 -41.24 -0.15 -31.55
CA ILE A 16 -39.99 0.62 -31.54
C ILE A 16 -39.91 1.47 -30.27
N LEU A 17 -40.99 2.16 -29.88
CA LEU A 17 -41.03 2.92 -28.63
C LEU A 17 -40.86 2.02 -27.40
N ALA A 18 -41.52 0.87 -27.35
CA ALA A 18 -41.39 -0.07 -26.24
C ALA A 18 -39.95 -0.61 -26.09
N ILE A 19 -39.32 -1.02 -27.20
CA ILE A 19 -37.94 -1.50 -27.18
C ILE A 19 -36.97 -0.38 -26.80
N THR A 20 -37.09 0.79 -27.41
CA THR A 20 -36.15 1.91 -27.16
C THR A 20 -36.26 2.43 -25.74
N THR A 21 -37.48 2.57 -25.19
CA THR A 21 -37.69 3.02 -23.81
C THR A 21 -37.20 2.04 -22.75
N MET A 22 -37.13 0.74 -23.06
CA MET A 22 -36.56 -0.27 -22.15
C MET A 22 -35.05 -0.49 -22.35
N ALA A 23 -34.57 -0.50 -23.60
CA ALA A 23 -33.20 -0.86 -23.94
C ALA A 23 -32.21 0.28 -23.67
N ILE A 24 -32.54 1.53 -24.02
CA ILE A 24 -31.61 2.66 -23.89
C ILE A 24 -31.20 2.89 -22.43
N PRO A 25 -32.11 2.96 -21.44
CA PRO A 25 -31.71 3.18 -20.05
C PRO A 25 -30.83 2.05 -19.50
N ARG A 26 -31.12 0.80 -19.90
CA ARG A 26 -30.34 -0.37 -19.47
C ARG A 26 -28.92 -0.36 -20.04
N ILE A 27 -28.78 -0.05 -21.33
CA ILE A 27 -27.46 0.05 -21.97
C ILE A 27 -26.65 1.16 -21.30
N VAL A 28 -27.24 2.34 -21.09
CA VAL A 28 -26.56 3.44 -20.42
C VAL A 28 -26.13 3.05 -19.00
N ALA A 29 -27.01 2.43 -18.23
CA ALA A 29 -26.68 1.95 -16.88
C ALA A 29 -25.52 0.95 -16.90
N GLN A 30 -25.57 -0.06 -17.77
CA GLN A 30 -24.49 -1.05 -17.90
C GLN A 30 -23.17 -0.42 -18.35
N THR A 31 -23.18 0.49 -19.33
CA THR A 31 -21.99 1.21 -19.76
C THR A 31 -21.40 2.04 -18.61
N THR A 32 -22.23 2.69 -17.79
CA THR A 32 -21.74 3.45 -16.63
C THR A 32 -21.11 2.55 -15.56
N GLU A 33 -21.68 1.36 -15.31
CA GLU A 33 -21.12 0.39 -14.37
C GLU A 33 -19.79 -0.18 -14.85
N LEU A 34 -19.67 -0.54 -16.13
CA LEU A 34 -18.44 -1.06 -16.73
C LEU A 34 -17.32 -0.01 -16.70
N ASN A 35 -17.63 1.25 -17.02
CA ASN A 35 -16.67 2.33 -16.93
C ASN A 35 -16.20 2.53 -15.47
N ALA A 36 -17.12 2.47 -14.51
CA ALA A 36 -16.78 2.60 -13.10
C ALA A 36 -15.93 1.42 -12.59
N LEU A 37 -16.15 0.20 -13.12
CA LEU A 37 -15.35 -0.98 -12.79
C LEU A 37 -13.92 -0.84 -13.32
N ALA A 38 -13.76 -0.48 -14.59
CA ALA A 38 -12.44 -0.30 -15.21
C ALA A 38 -11.60 0.74 -14.44
N ILE A 39 -12.21 1.87 -14.06
CA ILE A 39 -11.54 2.89 -13.24
C ILE A 39 -11.06 2.30 -11.90
N LYS A 40 -11.91 1.52 -11.22
CA LYS A 40 -11.54 0.89 -9.94
C LYS A 40 -10.39 -0.10 -10.11
N GLU A 41 -10.42 -0.93 -11.15
CA GLU A 41 -9.37 -1.91 -11.41
C GLU A 41 -8.03 -1.21 -11.64
N GLU A 42 -7.98 -0.17 -12.48
CA GLU A 42 -6.76 0.60 -12.72
C GLU A 42 -6.20 1.24 -11.42
N LEU A 43 -7.07 1.85 -10.61
CA LEU A 43 -6.67 2.40 -9.30
C LEU A 43 -6.13 1.32 -8.36
N VAL A 44 -6.76 0.13 -8.33
CA VAL A 44 -6.29 -1.02 -7.53
C VAL A 44 -4.93 -1.49 -8.01
N TYR A 45 -4.72 -1.64 -9.32
CA TYR A 45 -3.44 -2.09 -9.88
C TYR A 45 -2.31 -1.11 -9.57
N ASN A 46 -2.56 0.19 -9.74
CA ASN A 46 -1.61 1.24 -9.42
C ASN A 46 -1.25 1.26 -7.92
N ALA A 47 -2.25 1.16 -7.04
CA ALA A 47 -2.01 1.08 -5.60
C ALA A 47 -1.25 -0.21 -5.20
N LYS A 48 -1.58 -1.34 -5.83
CA LYS A 48 -0.95 -2.64 -5.56
C LYS A 48 0.52 -2.67 -5.99
N ALA A 49 0.86 -2.07 -7.13
CA ALA A 49 2.24 -2.00 -7.60
C ALA A 49 3.13 -1.25 -6.60
N LEU A 50 2.66 -0.11 -6.08
CA LEU A 50 3.38 0.63 -5.04
C LEU A 50 3.39 -0.11 -3.71
N MET A 51 2.30 -0.77 -3.32
CA MET A 51 2.27 -1.60 -2.11
C MET A 51 3.34 -2.70 -2.18
N SER A 52 3.49 -3.34 -3.34
CA SER A 52 4.52 -4.37 -3.56
C SER A 52 5.92 -3.80 -3.32
N ARG A 53 6.20 -2.59 -3.85
CA ARG A 53 7.49 -1.92 -3.66
C ARG A 53 7.76 -1.61 -2.19
N VAL A 54 6.80 -1.02 -1.49
CA VAL A 54 6.96 -0.71 -0.05
C VAL A 54 7.13 -1.99 0.77
N SER A 55 6.38 -3.06 0.47
CA SER A 55 6.44 -4.31 1.23
C SER A 55 7.77 -5.07 1.09
N GLN A 56 8.56 -4.76 0.06
CA GLN A 56 9.89 -5.34 -0.17
C GLN A 56 11.01 -4.50 0.43
N ALA A 57 10.72 -3.26 0.86
CA ALA A 57 11.71 -2.41 1.50
C ALA A 57 12.06 -2.93 2.90
N GLN A 58 13.22 -2.53 3.40
CA GLN A 58 13.64 -2.88 4.75
C GLN A 58 12.66 -2.29 5.79
N TRP A 59 12.47 -2.95 6.94
CA TRP A 59 11.48 -2.49 7.91
C TRP A 59 11.81 -1.13 8.52
N ASP A 60 13.07 -0.88 8.85
CA ASP A 60 13.59 0.39 9.34
C ASP A 60 15.12 0.34 9.26
N SER A 61 15.71 1.25 8.50
CA SER A 61 17.16 1.30 8.32
C SER A 61 17.86 1.88 9.54
N ALA A 62 17.17 2.57 10.47
CA ALA A 62 17.78 3.00 11.73
C ALA A 62 18.29 1.81 12.54
N TYR A 63 17.68 0.62 12.41
CA TYR A 63 18.21 -0.60 13.05
C TYR A 63 19.55 -1.06 12.51
N MET A 64 19.99 -0.54 11.38
CA MET A 64 21.34 -0.80 10.91
C MET A 64 22.34 0.13 11.65
N GLN A 65 21.97 1.32 12.12
CA GLN A 65 22.89 2.16 12.89
C GLN A 65 23.17 1.54 14.26
N SER A 66 24.42 1.15 14.52
CA SER A 66 24.89 0.93 15.89
C SER A 66 25.55 2.24 16.38
N ALA A 67 25.09 2.75 17.51
CA ALA A 67 25.71 3.89 18.20
C ALA A 67 27.15 3.59 18.65
N GLU A 68 27.51 2.31 18.73
CA GLU A 68 28.80 1.82 19.22
C GLU A 68 29.80 1.56 18.09
N CYS A 69 29.33 1.48 16.85
CA CYS A 69 30.14 1.03 15.70
C CYS A 69 30.62 2.15 14.77
N ASP A 70 30.34 3.43 15.07
CA ASP A 70 30.84 4.61 14.35
C ASP A 70 30.92 4.43 12.82
N SER A 71 29.82 3.97 12.22
CA SER A 71 29.64 3.67 10.78
C SER A 71 30.47 2.52 10.18
N ASP A 72 31.14 1.68 10.98
CA ASP A 72 31.75 0.41 10.54
C ASP A 72 30.68 -0.66 10.25
N PRO A 73 30.47 -1.04 8.97
CA PRO A 73 29.49 -2.06 8.60
C PRO A 73 29.82 -3.46 9.12
N GLY A 74 31.08 -3.74 9.47
CA GLY A 74 31.51 -5.03 10.02
C GLY A 74 31.18 -5.22 11.50
N CYS A 75 30.97 -4.12 12.21
CA CYS A 75 30.60 -4.08 13.63
C CYS A 75 29.08 -4.07 13.85
N MET A 76 28.30 -3.67 12.84
CA MET A 76 26.83 -3.65 12.89
C MET A 76 26.28 -5.07 13.04
N ASP A 77 25.32 -5.24 13.96
CA ASP A 77 24.64 -6.52 14.17
C ASP A 77 23.96 -6.98 12.88
N ARG A 78 24.56 -7.99 12.23
CA ARG A 78 24.05 -8.55 10.98
C ARG A 78 22.74 -9.24 11.26
N ILE A 79 21.74 -8.98 10.41
CA ILE A 79 20.41 -9.51 10.65
C ILE A 79 20.39 -11.01 10.50
N LEU A 80 21.07 -11.62 9.53
CA LEU A 80 21.20 -13.07 9.45
C LEU A 80 22.62 -13.47 9.84
N THR A 81 22.78 -14.23 10.91
CA THR A 81 24.05 -14.87 11.24
C THR A 81 23.90 -16.37 11.12
N VAL A 82 24.77 -17.00 10.34
CA VAL A 82 24.87 -18.47 10.27
C VAL A 82 25.61 -18.95 11.52
N ALA A 83 25.20 -20.10 12.06
CA ALA A 83 25.85 -20.71 13.22
C ALA A 83 27.39 -20.75 13.07
N GLY A 84 28.10 -20.20 14.06
CA GLY A 84 29.57 -20.25 14.15
C GLY A 84 30.35 -19.00 13.72
N GLU A 85 29.69 -17.91 13.27
CA GLU A 85 30.41 -16.74 12.71
C GLU A 85 30.68 -15.56 13.66
N LEU A 86 30.08 -15.45 14.87
CA LEU A 86 30.29 -14.29 15.76
C LEU A 86 30.16 -14.64 17.26
N PRO A 87 30.84 -13.91 18.18
CA PRO A 87 30.79 -14.15 19.62
C PRO A 87 29.38 -14.00 20.21
N GLU A 88 29.10 -14.84 21.20
CA GLU A 88 27.75 -15.27 21.64
C GLU A 88 26.95 -14.24 22.48
N ASP A 89 27.53 -13.09 22.84
CA ASP A 89 27.19 -12.49 24.14
C ASP A 89 26.74 -11.01 24.16
N THR A 90 26.13 -10.48 23.08
CA THR A 90 25.64 -9.07 23.11
C THR A 90 24.23 -8.82 22.60
N SER A 91 23.59 -9.75 21.90
CA SER A 91 22.31 -9.49 21.22
C SER A 91 21.09 -9.95 22.01
N THR A 92 20.26 -9.02 22.47
CA THR A 92 18.91 -9.30 22.99
C THR A 92 17.98 -9.68 21.83
N TYR A 93 17.26 -10.79 21.95
CA TYR A 93 16.28 -11.20 20.94
C TYR A 93 14.99 -10.38 21.03
N ARG A 94 14.43 -9.93 19.90
CA ARG A 94 13.06 -9.43 19.88
C ARG A 94 12.11 -10.60 20.03
N PRO A 95 11.04 -10.41 20.81
CA PRO A 95 9.97 -11.38 20.88
C PRO A 95 9.39 -11.65 19.48
N GLY A 96 9.28 -12.92 19.10
CA GLY A 96 8.66 -13.34 17.83
C GLY A 96 9.59 -13.83 16.74
N ILE A 97 10.90 -13.84 17.00
CA ILE A 97 11.86 -14.50 16.11
C ILE A 97 12.06 -15.94 16.57
N LEU A 98 12.00 -16.88 15.62
CA LEU A 98 12.31 -18.30 15.86
C LEU A 98 13.79 -18.44 16.24
N ASP A 99 14.07 -19.19 17.31
CA ASP A 99 15.44 -19.50 17.75
C ASP A 99 16.03 -20.64 16.89
N GLU A 100 16.48 -20.29 15.69
CA GLU A 100 17.06 -21.21 14.71
C GLU A 100 18.54 -20.91 14.42
N ALA A 101 19.25 -21.84 13.78
CA ALA A 101 20.67 -21.68 13.44
C ALA A 101 20.97 -20.50 12.49
N SER A 102 19.96 -20.05 11.74
CA SER A 102 19.98 -18.84 10.91
C SER A 102 19.11 -17.74 11.53
N LYS A 103 19.17 -17.60 12.87
CA LYS A 103 18.32 -16.65 13.59
C LYS A 103 18.62 -15.22 13.18
N ARG A 104 17.54 -14.44 13.16
CA ARG A 104 17.63 -13.03 12.87
C ARG A 104 18.03 -12.24 14.11
N LYS A 105 19.17 -11.54 14.09
CA LYS A 105 19.60 -10.71 15.24
C LYS A 105 18.89 -9.36 15.25
N ILE A 106 18.71 -8.83 16.45
CA ILE A 106 18.16 -7.49 16.68
C ILE A 106 19.28 -6.59 17.17
N ASN A 107 19.50 -5.50 16.45
CA ASN A 107 20.27 -4.38 16.96
C ASN A 107 19.51 -3.71 18.11
N LYS A 108 20.21 -3.37 19.20
CA LYS A 108 19.68 -2.64 20.37
C LYS A 108 19.14 -1.24 20.04
N GLN A 109 19.43 -0.74 18.84
CA GLN A 109 18.99 0.56 18.37
C GLN A 109 17.46 0.71 18.40
N ALA A 110 17.00 1.90 18.80
CA ALA A 110 15.59 2.25 18.79
C ALA A 110 15.08 2.44 17.34
N PRO A 111 13.82 2.05 17.03
CA PRO A 111 13.22 2.35 15.73
C PRO A 111 13.10 3.85 15.46
N THR A 112 12.97 4.22 14.19
CA THR A 112 12.71 5.61 13.80
C THR A 112 11.38 6.09 14.40
N PRO A 113 11.38 7.22 15.14
CA PRO A 113 10.15 7.84 15.62
C PRO A 113 9.25 8.31 14.47
N LYS A 114 7.92 8.16 14.57
CA LYS A 114 6.96 8.59 13.52
C LYS A 114 7.16 10.03 13.03
N LYS A 115 7.57 10.96 13.91
CA LYS A 115 7.86 12.36 13.55
C LYS A 115 9.03 12.53 12.56
N GLN A 116 9.80 11.48 12.32
CA GLN A 116 10.96 11.42 11.45
C GLN A 116 10.71 10.65 10.15
N PHE A 117 9.56 9.98 10.02
CA PHE A 117 9.20 9.26 8.79
C PHE A 117 9.15 10.20 7.59
N GLY A 118 9.55 9.68 6.42
CA GLY A 118 9.61 10.42 5.16
C GLY A 118 10.58 11.62 5.13
N LYS A 119 11.38 11.83 6.19
CA LYS A 119 12.38 12.91 6.23
C LYS A 119 13.71 12.42 5.66
N GLY A 120 14.18 13.07 4.61
CA GLY A 120 15.48 12.76 4.00
C GLY A 120 16.65 12.93 4.97
N GLY A 121 17.67 12.07 4.82
CA GLY A 121 18.93 12.15 5.56
C GLY A 121 18.98 11.40 6.90
N LEU A 122 17.91 10.69 7.27
CA LEU A 122 17.87 9.84 8.46
C LEU A 122 18.03 8.35 8.14
N SER A 123 17.71 7.96 6.92
CA SER A 123 17.82 6.60 6.44
C SER A 123 19.26 6.22 6.03
N LEU A 124 19.66 4.98 6.29
CA LEU A 124 20.97 4.45 5.91
C LEU A 124 20.99 3.97 4.46
N GLY A 125 21.56 4.78 3.57
CA GLY A 125 21.75 4.45 2.15
C GLY A 125 21.83 5.71 1.29
N SER A 126 22.17 5.56 0.01
CA SER A 126 22.28 6.71 -0.91
C SER A 126 20.94 7.20 -1.46
N THR A 127 19.82 6.54 -1.11
CA THR A 127 18.48 6.85 -1.62
C THR A 127 17.50 7.02 -0.47
N GLY A 128 16.67 8.08 -0.49
CA GLY A 128 15.68 8.34 0.56
C GLY A 128 14.37 7.56 0.47
N TYR A 129 14.38 6.32 -0.05
CA TYR A 129 13.23 5.39 -0.14
C TYR A 129 13.68 3.92 -0.13
N ASN A 130 14.58 3.57 0.79
CA ASN A 130 15.18 2.24 0.93
C ASN A 130 14.52 1.38 2.04
N ASP A 131 13.83 2.00 2.99
CA ASP A 131 13.06 1.34 4.03
C ASP A 131 11.58 1.78 4.02
N ILE A 132 10.76 1.14 4.85
CA ILE A 132 9.30 1.28 4.83
C ILE A 132 8.88 2.68 5.28
N ASP A 133 9.50 3.26 6.31
CA ASP A 133 9.11 4.56 6.86
C ASP A 133 9.53 5.76 6.01
N ASP A 134 10.51 5.62 5.12
CA ASP A 134 10.81 6.63 4.13
C ASP A 134 9.64 6.92 3.16
N TYR A 135 8.74 5.96 2.96
CA TYR A 135 7.57 6.15 2.09
C TYR A 135 6.45 6.98 2.72
N ASP A 136 6.55 7.35 4.01
CA ASP A 136 5.53 8.18 4.65
C ASP A 136 5.43 9.56 4.00
N GLY A 137 4.22 9.96 3.63
CA GLY A 137 4.00 11.22 2.93
C GLY A 137 4.43 11.20 1.45
N PHE A 138 4.91 10.07 0.93
CA PHE A 138 5.20 9.92 -0.50
C PHE A 138 3.94 10.19 -1.33
N LYS A 139 4.08 11.04 -2.34
CA LYS A 139 3.02 11.36 -3.29
C LYS A 139 3.57 11.26 -4.70
N THR A 140 2.82 10.59 -5.56
CA THR A 140 3.14 10.54 -6.99
C THR A 140 1.88 10.71 -7.81
N ARG A 141 2.07 11.13 -9.06
CA ARG A 141 1.03 11.15 -10.07
C ARG A 141 1.49 10.32 -11.25
N ILE A 142 0.69 9.32 -11.58
CA ILE A 142 0.82 8.59 -12.83
C ILE A 142 0.05 9.39 -13.87
N LYS A 143 0.74 9.88 -14.91
CA LYS A 143 0.07 10.51 -16.05
C LYS A 143 0.10 9.56 -17.23
N THR A 144 -1.06 9.30 -17.79
CA THR A 144 -1.26 8.48 -19.01
C THR A 144 -0.33 8.90 -20.15
N ARG A 145 -0.09 10.21 -20.31
CA ARG A 145 0.79 10.78 -21.34
C ARG A 145 2.29 10.49 -21.13
N ASP A 146 2.69 10.22 -19.88
CA ASP A 146 4.10 10.04 -19.49
C ASP A 146 4.50 8.55 -19.53
N LEU A 147 3.55 7.62 -19.72
CA LEU A 147 3.76 6.18 -19.59
C LEU A 147 4.28 5.48 -20.85
N VAL A 148 4.57 6.23 -21.93
CA VAL A 148 4.86 5.63 -23.24
C VAL A 148 5.59 6.57 -24.19
N GLY A 149 6.62 6.03 -24.86
CA GLY A 149 7.33 6.69 -25.95
C GLY A 149 6.41 7.00 -27.12
N SER A 150 6.28 8.30 -27.39
CA SER A 150 5.74 9.04 -28.56
C SER A 150 4.52 8.53 -29.37
N ASN A 151 4.22 7.23 -29.50
CA ASN A 151 3.28 6.73 -30.52
C ASN A 151 2.23 5.70 -30.06
N SER A 152 2.28 5.21 -28.82
CA SER A 152 1.28 4.27 -28.30
C SER A 152 0.86 4.75 -26.94
N ARG A 153 -0.34 5.32 -26.76
CA ARG A 153 -0.90 5.48 -25.42
C ARG A 153 -1.18 4.07 -24.93
N GLY A 154 -0.48 3.58 -23.90
CA GLY A 154 -0.82 2.29 -23.27
C GLY A 154 -2.28 2.28 -22.79
N ASP A 155 -2.75 1.15 -22.29
CA ASP A 155 -4.17 0.95 -21.90
C ASP A 155 -4.59 1.68 -20.60
N PHE A 156 -3.84 2.71 -20.19
CA PHE A 156 -4.17 3.51 -19.01
C PHE A 156 -5.21 4.57 -19.40
N VAL A 157 -6.34 4.57 -18.69
CA VAL A 157 -7.49 5.43 -19.00
C VAL A 157 -7.48 6.70 -18.13
N LEU A 158 -6.86 6.65 -16.95
CA LEU A 158 -6.88 7.74 -15.96
C LEU A 158 -5.50 8.19 -15.49
N ASP A 159 -5.33 9.51 -15.41
CA ASP A 159 -4.25 10.09 -14.61
C ASP A 159 -4.57 9.81 -13.13
N THR A 160 -3.68 9.13 -12.43
CA THR A 160 -3.89 8.66 -11.05
C THR A 160 -3.06 9.46 -10.06
N ASN A 161 -3.67 10.03 -9.02
CA ASN A 161 -2.96 10.49 -7.83
C ASN A 161 -2.77 9.32 -6.86
N ILE A 162 -1.57 9.16 -6.33
CA ILE A 162 -1.28 8.15 -5.31
C ILE A 162 -0.56 8.81 -4.14
N SER A 163 -0.99 8.49 -2.93
CA SER A 163 -0.33 8.90 -1.68
C SER A 163 -0.13 7.72 -0.76
N ILE A 164 1.00 7.69 -0.07
CA ILE A 164 1.37 6.67 0.90
C ILE A 164 1.46 7.32 2.29
N ALA A 165 0.90 6.65 3.28
CA ALA A 165 1.05 6.97 4.69
C ALA A 165 1.50 5.71 5.44
N VAL A 166 2.44 5.85 6.34
CA VAL A 166 3.03 4.75 7.10
C VAL A 166 2.90 5.05 8.58
N ASP A 167 2.18 4.22 9.33
CA ASP A 167 1.93 4.46 10.75
C ASP A 167 2.32 3.24 11.58
N TYR A 168 2.85 3.46 12.77
CA TYR A 168 2.84 2.40 13.78
C TYR A 168 1.41 2.05 14.15
N VAL A 169 1.13 0.77 14.34
CA VAL A 169 -0.17 0.30 14.84
C VAL A 169 0.03 -0.59 16.06
N ALA A 170 -0.98 -0.65 16.92
CA ALA A 170 -0.91 -1.46 18.13
C ALA A 170 -0.59 -2.93 17.78
N ASP A 171 0.41 -3.48 18.47
CA ASP A 171 0.71 -4.89 18.43
C ASP A 171 -0.29 -5.61 19.37
N PRO A 172 -1.17 -6.48 18.86
CA PRO A 172 -2.13 -7.17 19.71
C PRO A 172 -1.50 -8.27 20.57
N PHE A 173 -0.21 -8.58 20.35
CA PHE A 173 0.48 -9.67 21.02
C PHE A 173 1.52 -9.16 22.01
N SER A 174 1.62 -9.84 23.16
CA SER A 174 2.68 -9.58 24.11
C SER A 174 3.97 -10.32 23.68
N PRO A 175 5.15 -9.83 24.12
CA PRO A 175 6.41 -10.53 23.95
C PRO A 175 6.37 -12.04 24.26
N ASN A 176 5.70 -12.44 25.34
CA ASN A 176 5.64 -13.84 25.75
C ASN A 176 4.75 -14.68 24.82
N ALA A 177 3.70 -14.09 24.24
CA ALA A 177 2.82 -14.79 23.31
C ALA A 177 3.59 -15.26 22.08
N TYR A 178 4.46 -14.40 21.55
CA TYR A 178 5.33 -14.70 20.42
C TYR A 178 6.28 -15.90 20.63
N ILE A 179 6.72 -16.13 21.86
CA ILE A 179 7.70 -17.17 22.20
C ILE A 179 7.01 -18.51 22.49
N SER A 180 5.87 -18.47 23.17
CA SER A 180 5.24 -19.65 23.76
C SER A 180 4.04 -20.18 22.97
N ALA A 181 3.50 -19.41 22.03
CA ALA A 181 2.28 -19.79 21.33
C ALA A 181 2.57 -20.70 20.13
N THR A 182 1.86 -21.82 20.05
CA THR A 182 1.73 -22.63 18.84
C THR A 182 0.83 -21.98 17.78
N SER A 183 0.00 -21.02 18.18
CA SER A 183 -0.87 -20.24 17.29
C SER A 183 -1.14 -18.86 17.87
N LEU A 184 -1.02 -17.82 17.04
CA LEU A 184 -1.37 -16.43 17.38
C LEU A 184 -2.66 -16.02 16.67
N ASN A 185 -3.66 -15.54 17.42
CA ASN A 185 -4.89 -14.98 16.89
C ASN A 185 -5.13 -13.61 17.51
N GLY A 186 -5.24 -12.58 16.67
CA GLY A 186 -5.44 -11.20 17.09
C GLY A 186 -6.01 -10.37 15.95
N VAL A 187 -6.64 -9.26 16.31
CA VAL A 187 -7.19 -8.28 15.36
C VAL A 187 -6.22 -7.12 15.24
N LEU A 188 -5.74 -6.86 14.03
CA LEU A 188 -4.90 -5.68 13.76
C LEU A 188 -5.76 -4.42 13.68
N SER A 189 -5.34 -3.38 14.39
CA SER A 189 -5.99 -2.08 14.36
C SER A 189 -5.62 -1.32 13.09
N HIS A 190 -6.60 -0.63 12.49
CA HIS A 190 -6.36 0.34 11.42
C HIS A 190 -6.15 1.76 11.96
N THR A 191 -6.07 1.91 13.28
CA THR A 191 -5.81 3.17 13.96
C THR A 191 -4.34 3.27 14.31
N ALA A 192 -3.73 4.40 13.97
CA ALA A 192 -2.34 4.68 14.31
C ALA A 192 -2.12 4.66 15.84
N SER A 193 -0.98 4.16 16.27
CA SER A 193 -0.56 4.08 17.68
C SER A 193 -0.02 5.43 18.21
N ASN A 194 -0.52 6.56 17.69
CA ASN A 194 -0.12 7.92 18.04
C ASN A 194 1.41 8.16 18.04
N GLY A 195 2.13 7.49 17.14
CA GLY A 195 3.58 7.59 17.02
C GLY A 195 4.39 6.79 18.04
N ILE A 196 3.74 6.03 18.93
CA ILE A 196 4.40 5.04 19.79
C ILE A 196 4.94 3.92 18.89
N PRO A 197 6.26 3.66 18.89
CA PRO A 197 6.82 2.58 18.10
C PRO A 197 6.31 1.21 18.56
N THR A 198 5.96 0.38 17.59
CA THR A 198 5.54 -1.02 17.79
C THR A 198 6.28 -1.92 16.80
N ASN A 199 6.06 -3.24 16.88
CA ASN A 199 6.62 -4.18 15.91
C ASN A 199 5.87 -4.19 14.57
N ILE A 200 4.83 -3.37 14.39
CA ILE A 200 3.97 -3.41 13.20
C ILE A 200 3.84 -2.00 12.62
N LYS A 201 4.26 -1.84 11.37
CA LYS A 201 3.98 -0.65 10.55
C LYS A 201 2.80 -0.97 9.62
N MET A 202 1.77 -0.14 9.65
CA MET A 202 0.68 -0.16 8.67
C MET A 202 1.02 0.79 7.53
N VAL A 203 1.02 0.28 6.31
CA VAL A 203 1.15 1.08 5.09
C VAL A 203 -0.24 1.28 4.49
N THR A 204 -0.65 2.53 4.34
CA THR A 204 -1.89 2.93 3.69
C THR A 204 -1.58 3.61 2.37
N ILE A 205 -2.04 3.02 1.26
CA ILE A 205 -1.92 3.60 -0.08
C ILE A 205 -3.31 4.01 -0.55
N ALA A 206 -3.47 5.30 -0.82
CA ALA A 206 -4.68 5.86 -1.40
C ALA A 206 -4.42 6.22 -2.86
N ALA A 207 -5.26 5.72 -3.77
CA ALA A 207 -5.22 6.02 -5.21
C ALA A 207 -6.56 6.60 -5.67
N SER A 208 -6.52 7.70 -6.42
CA SER A 208 -7.72 8.34 -6.97
C SER A 208 -7.48 8.87 -8.38
N ASP A 209 -8.57 9.10 -9.12
CA ASP A 209 -8.53 9.92 -10.32
C ASP A 209 -8.06 11.33 -9.96
N VAL A 210 -7.19 11.90 -10.80
CA VAL A 210 -6.74 13.28 -10.71
C VAL A 210 -7.88 14.29 -10.82
N ASN A 211 -8.86 14.01 -11.66
CA ASN A 211 -9.93 14.93 -12.01
C ASN A 211 -11.19 14.77 -11.15
N ASP A 212 -11.30 13.67 -10.41
CA ASP A 212 -12.51 13.32 -9.65
C ASP A 212 -12.16 12.57 -8.35
N ALA A 213 -11.28 13.15 -7.55
CA ALA A 213 -10.77 12.56 -6.30
C ALA A 213 -11.75 12.62 -5.12
N ILE A 214 -12.80 13.47 -5.21
CA ILE A 214 -13.72 13.77 -4.10
C ILE A 214 -15.16 13.66 -4.59
N ALA A 215 -15.96 12.86 -3.90
CA ALA A 215 -17.38 12.71 -4.19
C ALA A 215 -18.17 13.97 -3.77
N ARG A 216 -19.42 14.09 -4.25
CA ARG A 216 -20.30 15.24 -3.95
C ARG A 216 -20.59 15.43 -2.46
N ASP A 217 -20.46 14.38 -1.65
CA ASP A 217 -20.61 14.40 -0.20
C ASP A 217 -19.31 14.74 0.54
N GLY A 218 -18.25 15.13 -0.18
CA GLY A 218 -16.96 15.50 0.36
C GLY A 218 -16.05 14.32 0.72
N LYS A 219 -16.48 13.08 0.50
CA LYS A 219 -15.67 11.90 0.81
C LYS A 219 -14.65 11.61 -0.30
N PHE A 220 -13.55 10.98 0.10
CA PHE A 220 -12.56 10.47 -0.83
C PHE A 220 -13.20 9.47 -1.81
N LYS A 221 -13.04 9.74 -3.12
CA LYS A 221 -13.49 8.90 -4.22
C LYS A 221 -12.27 8.21 -4.83
N GLY A 222 -11.99 7.01 -4.35
CA GLY A 222 -10.83 6.24 -4.80
C GLY A 222 -10.71 4.91 -4.07
N VAL A 223 -9.53 4.30 -4.19
CA VAL A 223 -9.18 3.02 -3.57
C VAL A 223 -8.20 3.27 -2.44
N VAL A 224 -8.41 2.60 -1.31
CA VAL A 224 -7.47 2.59 -0.19
C VAL A 224 -7.06 1.16 0.09
N LEU A 225 -5.77 0.86 -0.10
CA LEU A 225 -5.17 -0.41 0.27
C LEU A 225 -4.39 -0.24 1.58
N ARG A 226 -4.59 -1.18 2.51
CA ARG A 226 -3.82 -1.25 3.76
C ARG A 226 -3.09 -2.57 3.84
N SER A 227 -1.82 -2.50 4.21
CA SER A 227 -0.99 -3.66 4.51
C SER A 227 -0.33 -3.47 5.87
N TYR A 228 -0.04 -4.58 6.55
CA TYR A 228 0.61 -4.60 7.85
C TYR A 228 1.95 -5.32 7.70
N LEU A 229 3.02 -4.62 8.06
CA LEU A 229 4.39 -5.07 7.88
C LEU A 229 5.00 -5.24 9.27
N ALA A 230 5.14 -6.50 9.65
CA ALA A 230 5.79 -6.88 10.90
C ALA A 230 7.30 -6.71 10.79
N ASN A 231 7.92 -6.28 11.87
CA ASN A 231 9.36 -6.24 12.01
C ASN A 231 9.91 -7.66 12.10
N ILE A 232 10.31 -8.21 10.97
CA ILE A 232 10.93 -9.54 10.87
C ILE A 232 12.47 -9.45 10.83
N GLY A 233 13.06 -8.32 11.25
CA GLY A 233 14.47 -8.01 11.01
C GLY A 233 14.72 -7.54 9.56
N VAL A 234 15.81 -6.81 9.36
CA VAL A 234 16.22 -6.26 8.07
C VAL A 234 16.84 -7.37 7.18
N GLY A 235 16.54 -7.43 5.88
CA GLY A 235 17.14 -8.42 4.96
C GLY A 235 18.55 -8.02 4.53
#